data_AF-A0A956WHH8-F1
#
_entry.id   AF-A0A956WHH8-F1
#
_cell.length_a   1.000
_cell.length_b   1.000
_cell.length_c   1.000
_cell.angle_alpha   90.00
_cell.angle_beta   90.00
_cell.angle_gamma   90.00
#
_symmetry.space_group_name_H-M   'P 1'
#
loop_
_entity.id
_entity.type
_entity.pdbx_description
1 polymer ?
#
loop_
_entity_poly.entity_id
_entity_poly.type
_entity_poly.pdbx_seq_one_letter_code
_entity_poly.pdbx_strand_id
1 'polypeptide(L)'
;GTFRVHLDGYDQLAHLTDGAESARTDFYYFSDIGDLVGFRYDRWKLLFMNQEFTGMDVWFESYDELHTPRLVDLRTDPFERAIDDAGGYELWLLQHLFLATPMMAQVNSFLSTFEEFPPRNAAPPAG
;
A
#
# COMPACT_ATOMS: atom_id res chain seq x y z
N GLY A 1 -34.06 7.64 2.11
CA GLY A 1 -32.91 8.50 1.75
C GLY A 1 -31.92 7.64 1.02
N THR A 2 -31.34 8.15 -0.06
CA THR A 2 -30.30 7.45 -0.84
C THR A 2 -28.97 7.62 -0.12
N PHE A 3 -28.28 6.52 0.19
CA PHE A 3 -26.93 6.57 0.76
C PHE A 3 -25.93 6.77 -0.39
N ARG A 4 -25.04 7.76 -0.28
CA ARG A 4 -23.91 7.96 -1.18
C ARG A 4 -22.67 7.37 -0.50
N VAL A 5 -22.11 6.31 -1.07
CA VAL A 5 -20.92 5.61 -0.57
C VAL A 5 -19.99 5.29 -1.73
N HIS A 6 -18.69 5.32 -1.47
CA HIS A 6 -17.67 4.75 -2.35
C HIS A 6 -17.39 3.31 -1.88
N LEU A 7 -17.31 2.36 -2.80
CA LEU A 7 -16.98 0.97 -2.48
C LEU A 7 -15.58 0.66 -3.02
N ASP A 8 -14.64 0.41 -2.11
CA ASP A 8 -13.26 0.00 -2.46
C ASP A 8 -13.12 -1.53 -2.58
N GLY A 9 -14.25 -2.23 -2.51
CA GLY A 9 -14.37 -3.67 -2.62
C GLY A 9 -14.63 -4.12 -4.07
N TYR A 10 -14.20 -5.34 -4.37
CA TYR A 10 -14.44 -5.99 -5.65
C TYR A 10 -15.37 -7.17 -5.45
N ASP A 11 -16.24 -7.45 -6.41
CA ASP A 11 -16.97 -8.71 -6.46
C ASP A 11 -15.99 -9.87 -6.69
N GLN A 12 -16.03 -10.86 -5.80
CA GLN A 12 -15.15 -12.03 -5.82
C GLN A 12 -15.91 -13.33 -6.11
N LEU A 13 -17.20 -13.27 -6.49
CA LEU A 13 -18.02 -14.47 -6.65
C LEU A 13 -17.38 -15.46 -7.64
N ALA A 14 -17.02 -15.00 -8.84
CA ALA A 14 -16.38 -15.84 -9.85
C ALA A 14 -15.03 -16.43 -9.40
N HIS A 15 -14.26 -15.68 -8.61
CA HIS A 15 -13.00 -16.18 -8.04
C HIS A 15 -13.26 -17.32 -7.04
N LEU A 16 -14.29 -17.17 -6.21
CA LEU A 16 -14.63 -18.12 -5.16
C LEU A 16 -15.37 -19.37 -5.66
N THR A 17 -16.20 -19.24 -6.71
CA THR A 17 -17.07 -20.35 -7.18
C THR A 17 -16.59 -21.01 -8.45
N ASP A 18 -15.93 -20.26 -9.34
CA ASP A 18 -15.65 -20.71 -10.71
C ASP A 18 -14.14 -20.85 -10.98
N GLY A 19 -13.29 -20.55 -9.97
CA GLY A 19 -11.83 -20.63 -10.08
C GLY A 19 -11.23 -19.54 -10.98
N ALA A 20 -11.95 -18.45 -11.25
CA ALA A 20 -11.41 -17.29 -11.95
C ALA A 20 -10.29 -16.63 -11.14
N GLU A 21 -9.44 -15.82 -11.78
CA GLU A 21 -8.51 -14.95 -11.04
C GLU A 21 -9.27 -13.92 -10.20
N SER A 22 -8.65 -13.42 -9.13
CA SER A 22 -9.29 -12.39 -8.30
C SER A 22 -9.53 -11.12 -9.11
N ALA A 23 -10.71 -10.52 -8.95
CA ALA A 23 -11.00 -9.21 -9.54
C ALA A 23 -10.16 -8.08 -8.90
N ARG A 24 -9.53 -8.33 -7.75
CA ARG A 24 -8.70 -7.34 -7.06
C ARG A 24 -7.25 -7.48 -7.53
N THR A 25 -6.71 -6.39 -8.05
CA THR A 25 -5.28 -6.29 -8.39
C THR A 25 -4.51 -5.32 -7.49
N ASP A 26 -5.22 -4.47 -6.74
CA ASP A 26 -4.63 -3.46 -5.87
C ASP A 26 -5.02 -3.56 -4.39
N PHE A 27 -4.09 -3.08 -3.56
CA PHE A 27 -4.25 -2.96 -2.12
C PHE A 27 -3.58 -1.66 -1.62
N TYR A 28 -4.31 -0.90 -0.81
CA TYR A 28 -3.81 0.28 -0.09
C TYR A 28 -3.65 -0.10 1.38
N TYR A 29 -2.44 0.09 1.92
CA TYR A 29 -2.11 -0.25 3.30
C TYR A 29 -2.08 1.02 4.13
N PHE A 30 -2.97 1.09 5.11
CA PHE A 30 -3.07 2.21 6.04
C PHE A 30 -2.55 1.81 7.42
N SER A 31 -1.88 2.74 8.10
CA SER A 31 -1.59 2.63 9.54
C SER A 31 -2.89 2.70 10.35
N ASP A 32 -2.80 2.35 11.63
CA ASP A 32 -3.90 2.43 12.59
C ASP A 32 -4.39 3.88 12.84
N ILE A 33 -3.55 4.87 12.54
CA ILE A 33 -3.89 6.31 12.61
C ILE A 33 -4.29 6.92 11.26
N GLY A 34 -4.28 6.14 10.17
CA GLY A 34 -4.83 6.53 8.88
C GLY A 34 -3.82 7.02 7.83
N ASP A 35 -2.52 6.83 8.05
CA ASP A 35 -1.49 7.16 7.06
C ASP A 35 -1.36 6.07 6.01
N LEU A 36 -1.19 6.44 4.74
CA LEU A 36 -0.92 5.47 3.68
C LEU A 36 0.55 5.01 3.77
N VAL A 37 0.79 3.84 4.35
CA VAL A 37 2.15 3.30 4.56
C VAL A 37 2.68 2.52 3.37
N GLY A 38 1.78 2.00 2.52
CA GLY A 38 2.17 1.27 1.32
C GLY A 38 1.06 1.06 0.32
N PHE A 39 1.45 0.69 -0.90
CA PHE A 39 0.53 0.40 -1.99
C PHE A 39 1.03 -0.81 -2.77
N ARG A 40 0.15 -1.77 -3.04
CA ARG A 40 0.46 -2.95 -3.84
C ARG A 40 -0.38 -2.96 -5.11
N TYR A 41 0.28 -3.27 -6.22
CA TYR A 41 -0.34 -3.63 -7.49
C TYR A 41 0.24 -4.96 -7.98
N ASP A 42 -0.61 -5.97 -8.08
CA ASP A 42 -0.23 -7.35 -8.41
C ASP A 42 0.89 -7.87 -7.48
N ARG A 43 2.10 -8.08 -8.01
CA ARG A 43 3.28 -8.54 -7.25
C ARG A 43 4.11 -7.39 -6.68
N TRP A 44 3.92 -6.17 -7.17
CA TRP A 44 4.74 -5.02 -6.83
C TRP A 44 4.15 -4.28 -5.65
N LYS A 45 4.99 -3.93 -4.68
CA LYS A 45 4.59 -3.11 -3.53
C LYS A 45 5.54 -1.93 -3.36
N LEU A 46 4.95 -0.74 -3.26
CA LEU A 46 5.63 0.46 -2.78
C LEU A 46 5.44 0.58 -1.28
N LEU A 47 6.52 0.90 -0.58
CA LEU A 47 6.53 1.29 0.82
C LEU A 47 6.85 2.78 0.89
N PHE A 48 5.94 3.55 1.48
CA PHE A 48 6.10 4.99 1.70
C PHE A 48 6.72 5.30 3.06
N MET A 49 6.61 4.34 3.98
CA MET A 49 7.11 4.46 5.34
C MET A 49 7.81 3.15 5.72
N ASN A 50 8.82 3.27 6.57
CA ASN A 50 9.64 2.16 7.03
C ASN A 50 9.32 1.85 8.50
N GLN A 51 9.23 0.56 8.83
CA GLN A 51 8.96 0.08 10.18
C GLN A 51 10.22 -0.60 10.72
N GLU A 52 11.00 0.14 11.50
CA GLU A 52 12.27 -0.33 12.08
C GLU A 52 12.08 -1.19 13.34
N PHE A 53 10.90 -1.11 13.96
CA PHE A 53 10.64 -1.77 15.24
C PHE A 53 9.94 -3.12 15.07
N THR A 54 9.99 -3.94 16.12
CA THR A 54 9.41 -5.29 16.11
C THR A 54 8.68 -5.56 17.43
N GLY A 55 7.84 -6.61 17.45
CA GLY A 55 7.12 -6.99 18.66
C GLY A 55 6.09 -5.93 19.08
N MET A 56 6.11 -5.52 20.35
CA MET A 56 5.19 -4.49 20.85
C MET A 56 5.62 -3.07 20.47
N ASP A 57 6.88 -2.86 20.13
CA ASP A 57 7.42 -1.52 19.85
C ASP A 57 6.84 -0.92 18.56
N VAL A 58 6.33 -1.76 17.64
CA VAL A 58 5.58 -1.30 16.44
C VAL A 58 4.32 -0.49 16.77
N TRP A 59 3.82 -0.61 18.01
CA TRP A 59 2.66 0.13 18.51
C TRP A 59 3.05 1.37 19.33
N PHE A 60 4.29 1.46 19.77
CA PHE A 60 4.79 2.56 20.61
C PHE A 60 5.59 3.57 19.81
N GLU A 61 6.26 3.10 18.77
CA GLU A 61 7.19 3.88 17.98
C GLU A 61 6.58 4.26 16.62
N SER A 62 7.00 5.42 16.12
CA SER A 62 6.54 5.93 14.83
C SER A 62 7.26 5.23 13.67
N TYR A 63 6.62 5.22 12.51
CA TYR A 63 7.30 4.88 11.26
C TYR A 63 8.27 5.98 10.85
N ASP A 64 9.30 5.62 10.08
CA ASP A 64 10.12 6.59 9.36
C ASP A 64 9.51 6.89 7.98
N GLU A 65 9.21 8.16 7.71
CA GLU A 65 8.72 8.59 6.40
C GLU A 65 9.85 8.57 5.35
N LEU A 66 9.59 7.96 4.18
CA LEU A 66 10.57 7.84 3.11
C LEU A 66 10.38 8.93 2.05
N HIS A 67 11.45 9.66 1.73
CA HIS A 67 11.44 10.60 0.60
C HIS A 67 11.31 9.91 -0.76
N THR A 68 11.84 8.69 -0.89
CA THR A 68 11.71 7.85 -2.08
C THR A 68 11.11 6.52 -1.64
N PRO A 69 9.96 6.11 -2.21
CA PRO A 69 9.35 4.85 -1.83
C PRO A 69 10.29 3.68 -2.12
N ARG A 70 10.37 2.72 -1.18
CA ARG A 70 11.02 1.43 -1.45
C ARG A 70 10.09 0.60 -2.34
N LEU A 71 10.67 -0.20 -3.23
CA LEU A 71 9.94 -1.14 -4.09
C LEU A 71 10.23 -2.57 -3.65
N VAL A 72 9.22 -3.42 -3.66
CA VAL A 72 9.30 -4.84 -3.33
C VAL A 72 8.57 -5.65 -4.41
N ASP A 73 9.13 -6.79 -4.77
CA ASP A 73 8.46 -7.82 -5.56
C ASP A 73 8.04 -8.98 -4.63
N LEU A 74 6.79 -8.95 -4.17
CA LEU A 74 6.25 -9.91 -3.22
C LEU A 74 6.18 -11.34 -3.78
N ARG A 75 6.29 -11.52 -5.09
CA ARG A 75 6.34 -12.87 -5.68
C ARG A 75 7.70 -13.52 -5.48
N THR A 76 8.78 -12.74 -5.49
CA THR A 76 10.14 -13.26 -5.29
C THR A 76 10.62 -13.10 -3.85
N ASP A 77 10.15 -12.07 -3.17
CA ASP A 77 10.48 -11.75 -1.77
C ASP A 77 9.21 -11.48 -0.95
N PRO A 78 8.47 -12.53 -0.57
CA PRO A 78 7.20 -12.40 0.16
C PRO A 78 7.37 -11.87 1.59
N PHE A 79 8.60 -11.82 2.11
CA PHE A 79 8.91 -11.33 3.45
C PHE A 79 9.62 -9.97 3.45
N GLU A 80 9.75 -9.34 2.28
CA GLU A 80 10.29 -7.98 2.11
C GLU A 80 11.73 -7.82 2.63
N ARG A 81 12.49 -8.91 2.66
CA ARG A 81 13.83 -9.01 3.27
C ARG A 81 14.95 -8.45 2.41
N ALA A 82 14.76 -8.39 1.10
CA ALA A 82 15.81 -7.98 0.17
C ALA A 82 16.32 -6.56 0.46
N ILE A 83 15.48 -5.71 1.06
CA ILE A 83 15.84 -4.35 1.44
C ILE A 83 17.04 -4.33 2.41
N ASP A 84 17.06 -5.25 3.37
CA ASP A 84 18.08 -5.27 4.43
C ASP A 84 19.18 -6.31 4.15
N ASP A 85 18.83 -7.41 3.49
CA ASP A 85 19.71 -8.56 3.35
C ASP A 85 20.40 -8.68 1.98
N ALA A 86 19.88 -8.03 0.94
CA ALA A 86 20.43 -8.17 -0.41
C ALA A 86 21.53 -7.14 -0.68
N GLY A 87 22.73 -7.58 -1.04
CA GLY A 87 23.86 -6.69 -1.36
C GLY A 87 23.72 -5.88 -2.67
N GLY A 88 22.57 -5.89 -3.33
CA GLY A 88 22.33 -5.19 -4.60
C GLY A 88 20.94 -4.58 -4.71
N TYR A 89 20.24 -4.40 -3.59
CA TYR A 89 18.87 -3.90 -3.56
C TYR A 89 18.74 -2.54 -4.24
N GLU A 90 19.67 -1.62 -4.01
CA GLU A 90 19.59 -0.25 -4.52
C GLU A 90 19.75 -0.22 -6.05
N LEU A 91 20.67 -0.99 -6.61
CA LEU A 91 20.81 -1.11 -8.06
C LEU A 91 19.56 -1.73 -8.67
N TRP A 92 19.02 -2.77 -8.03
CA TRP A 92 17.77 -3.39 -8.46
C TRP A 92 16.60 -2.38 -8.42
N LEU A 93 16.48 -1.61 -7.34
CA LEU A 93 15.47 -0.56 -7.20
C LEU A 93 15.59 0.46 -8.34
N LEU A 94 16.79 0.99 -8.60
CA LEU A 94 17.05 1.95 -9.67
C LEU A 94 16.66 1.41 -11.05
N GLN A 95 16.92 0.13 -11.31
CA GLN A 95 16.53 -0.54 -12.56
C GLN A 95 15.02 -0.70 -12.72
N HIS A 96 14.26 -0.67 -11.62
CA HIS A 96 12.81 -0.88 -11.59
C HIS A 96 12.00 0.39 -11.24
N LEU A 97 12.66 1.53 -11.05
CA LEU A 97 12.00 2.81 -10.71
C LEU A 97 10.93 3.24 -11.72
N PHE A 98 10.99 2.78 -12.96
CA PHE A 98 9.96 3.03 -13.97
C PHE A 98 8.56 2.53 -13.56
N LEU A 99 8.47 1.59 -12.61
CA LEU A 99 7.22 1.11 -12.04
C LEU A 99 6.57 2.11 -11.07
N ALA A 100 7.38 2.97 -10.41
CA ALA A 100 6.88 3.86 -9.37
C ALA A 100 5.89 4.89 -9.93
N THR A 101 6.15 5.46 -11.10
CA THR A 101 5.28 6.50 -11.69
C THR A 101 3.83 6.04 -11.93
N PRO A 102 3.57 4.93 -12.66
CA PRO A 102 2.19 4.47 -12.84
C PRO A 102 1.52 4.03 -11.53
N MET A 103 2.27 3.43 -10.61
CA MET A 103 1.74 3.05 -9.30
C MET A 103 1.33 4.28 -8.47
N MET A 104 2.15 5.34 -8.46
CA MET A 104 1.82 6.61 -7.82
C MET A 104 0.60 7.29 -8.45
N ALA A 105 0.42 7.17 -9.78
CA ALA A 105 -0.79 7.68 -10.43
C ALA A 105 -2.05 6.98 -9.92
N GLN A 106 -2.00 5.67 -9.68
CA GLN A 106 -3.11 4.91 -9.10
C GLN A 106 -3.38 5.32 -7.65
N VAL A 107 -2.33 5.51 -6.85
CA VAL A 107 -2.45 6.08 -5.49
C VAL A 107 -3.13 7.44 -5.51
N ASN A 108 -2.69 8.36 -6.37
CA ASN A 108 -3.30 9.68 -6.48
C ASN A 108 -4.77 9.61 -6.91
N SER A 109 -5.11 8.71 -7.84
CA SER A 109 -6.50 8.48 -8.24
C SER A 109 -7.35 8.02 -7.07
N PHE A 110 -6.86 7.09 -6.25
CA PHE A 110 -7.57 6.64 -5.05
C PHE A 110 -7.72 7.75 -4.02
N LEU A 111 -6.64 8.47 -3.71
CA LEU A 111 -6.68 9.58 -2.74
C LEU A 111 -7.64 10.70 -3.17
N SER A 112 -7.78 10.96 -4.47
CA SER A 112 -8.75 11.94 -4.99
C SER A 112 -10.21 11.57 -4.69
N THR A 113 -10.53 10.29 -4.46
CA THR A 113 -11.90 9.87 -4.12
C THR A 113 -12.35 10.42 -2.77
N PHE A 114 -11.43 10.71 -1.85
CA PHE A 114 -11.76 11.31 -0.55
C PHE A 114 -12.24 12.77 -0.68
N GLU A 115 -11.97 13.45 -1.79
CA GLU A 115 -12.55 14.77 -2.05
C GLU A 115 -14.06 14.65 -2.32
N GLU A 116 -14.48 13.63 -3.06
CA GLU A 116 -15.88 13.38 -3.39
C GLU A 116 -16.62 12.62 -2.27
N PHE A 117 -15.91 11.73 -1.57
CA PHE A 117 -16.41 10.86 -0.51
C PHE A 117 -15.54 11.03 0.76
N PRO A 118 -15.66 12.16 1.47
CA PRO A 118 -14.82 12.43 2.63
C PRO A 118 -15.02 11.40 3.75
N PRO A 119 -13.96 11.09 4.53
CA PRO A 119 -14.07 10.22 5.69
C PRO A 119 -15.18 10.69 6.64
N ARG A 120 -16.00 9.75 7.10
CA ARG A 120 -17.15 10.07 7.97
C ARG A 120 -16.74 10.41 9.41
N ASN A 121 -15.55 9.98 9.80
CA ASN A 121 -14.95 10.29 11.09
C ASN A 121 -13.81 11.29 10.86
N ALA A 122 -13.71 12.28 11.73
CA ALA A 122 -12.54 13.15 11.74
C ALA A 122 -11.29 12.32 12.07
N ALA A 123 -10.17 12.63 11.42
CA ALA A 123 -8.88 12.09 11.83
C ALA A 123 -8.61 12.48 13.29
N PRO A 124 -7.95 11.61 14.08
CA PRO A 124 -7.38 12.03 15.35
C PRO A 124 -6.49 13.27 15.11
N PRO A 125 -6.43 14.23 16.05
CA PRO A 125 -5.50 15.35 15.91
C PRO A 125 -4.09 14.80 15.71
N ALA A 126 -3.37 15.32 14.71
CA ALA A 126 -1.95 15.04 14.54
C ALA A 126 -1.23 15.45 15.83
N GLY A 127 -0.47 14.51 16.40
CA GLY A 127 0.36 14.72 17.58
C GLY A 127 1.55 15.63 17.30
#